data_AF-A0A7K1YEP2-F1
#
_entry.id   AF-A0A7K1YEP2-F1
#
_cell.length_a   1.000
_cell.length_b   1.000
_cell.length_c   1.000
_cell.angle_alpha   90.00
_cell.angle_beta   90.00
_cell.angle_gamma   90.00
#
_symmetry.space_group_name_H-M   'P 1'
#
loop_
_entity.id
_entity.type
_entity.pdbx_description
1 polymer ?
#
loop_
_entity_poly.entity_id
_entity_poly.type
_entity_poly.pdbx_seq_one_letter_code
_entity_poly.pdbx_strand_id
1 'polypeptide(L)'
;MMIGKSLILYVLGFGILLLQKCMDYDQYCDIKPLTFKGDVKIYPDKNEISIGDTIWFVSDIPVTLIEQNSNTSVNYSNATNFITSISLERMTGGSVNSTGLDPAANHFKYVVASGSYIAPAEPNIKTNFFRFSEFSDQYSLKIGIIPGSTGIFALRFTSPSTVISGSNDCASALYQLTFKGTDQHIYLYQNNRPGYIIEGSEAGNLYCFVVK
;
A
#
# COMPACT_ATOMS: atom_id res chain seq x y z
N MET A 1 -7.39 36.67 74.11
CA MET A 1 -6.59 35.58 73.52
C MET A 1 -7.55 34.74 72.70
N MET A 2 -7.70 35.08 71.42
CA MET A 2 -7.09 34.39 70.27
C MET A 2 -7.96 33.23 69.75
N ILE A 3 -8.46 33.44 68.51
CA ILE A 3 -8.56 32.49 67.38
C ILE A 3 -9.71 31.46 67.49
N GLY A 4 -10.55 31.21 66.49
CA GLY A 4 -10.60 31.62 65.09
C GLY A 4 -12.05 31.44 64.58
N LYS A 5 -12.60 32.42 63.86
CA LYS A 5 -12.46 32.68 62.41
C LYS A 5 -13.19 31.64 61.55
N SER A 6 -14.42 32.02 61.24
CA SER A 6 -15.01 32.05 59.90
C SER A 6 -14.99 30.76 59.09
N LEU A 7 -16.03 29.98 59.34
CA LEU A 7 -16.88 29.38 58.31
C LEU A 7 -17.13 30.37 57.16
N ILE A 8 -17.33 29.85 55.94
CA ILE A 8 -17.76 30.52 54.69
C ILE A 8 -16.61 30.69 53.66
N LEU A 9 -16.95 30.32 52.42
CA LEU A 9 -16.22 30.41 51.14
C LEU A 9 -15.39 29.18 50.72
N TYR A 10 -15.52 28.83 49.42
CA TYR A 10 -14.81 27.80 48.64
C TYR A 10 -15.46 26.42 48.42
N VAL A 11 -16.79 26.32 48.34
CA VAL A 11 -17.46 25.13 47.74
C VAL A 11 -18.10 25.42 46.36
N LEU A 12 -17.94 26.63 45.82
CA LEU A 12 -18.69 27.10 44.62
C LEU A 12 -17.81 27.46 43.41
N GLY A 13 -16.64 26.82 43.25
CA GLY A 13 -15.67 27.19 42.20
C GLY A 13 -15.11 26.05 41.34
N PHE A 14 -15.63 24.83 41.42
CA PHE A 14 -15.09 23.67 40.68
C PHE A 14 -16.17 22.85 39.93
N GLY A 15 -17.33 23.46 39.67
CA GLY A 15 -18.48 22.79 39.06
C GLY A 15 -18.83 23.20 37.62
N ILE A 16 -18.12 24.16 37.00
CA ILE A 16 -18.53 24.77 35.71
C ILE A 16 -17.37 24.81 34.68
N LEU A 17 -16.51 23.79 34.66
CA LEU A 17 -15.60 23.54 33.53
C LEU A 17 -15.73 22.12 32.96
N LEU A 18 -16.74 21.36 33.40
CA LEU A 18 -17.17 20.10 32.78
C LEU A 18 -18.36 20.32 31.83
N LEU A 19 -18.53 21.54 31.33
CA LEU A 19 -19.40 21.79 30.18
C LEU A 19 -18.72 21.20 28.94
N GLN A 20 -19.08 19.95 28.67
CA GLN A 20 -19.61 19.59 27.36
C GLN A 20 -18.78 20.10 26.18
N LYS A 21 -17.58 19.55 26.00
CA LYS A 21 -17.28 19.06 24.65
C LYS A 21 -18.14 17.82 24.45
N CYS A 22 -19.41 18.03 24.15
CA CYS A 22 -20.17 17.02 23.43
C CYS A 22 -19.31 16.72 22.20
N MET A 23 -18.78 15.50 22.14
CA MET A 23 -18.16 14.97 20.94
C MET A 23 -19.21 15.15 19.85
N ASP A 24 -18.98 16.11 18.95
CA ASP A 24 -19.75 16.30 17.74
C ASP A 24 -19.48 15.06 16.88
N TYR A 25 -20.27 14.03 17.16
CA TYR A 25 -20.22 12.73 16.55
C TYR A 25 -20.98 12.87 15.23
N ASP A 26 -20.35 12.44 14.14
CA ASP A 26 -20.80 12.51 12.74
C ASP A 26 -20.56 13.83 12.00
N GLN A 27 -19.30 14.29 11.93
CA GLN A 27 -18.90 15.07 10.76
C GLN A 27 -18.89 14.13 9.54
N TYR A 28 -20.03 14.05 8.86
CA TYR A 28 -20.17 13.31 7.61
C TYR A 28 -19.25 13.92 6.54
N CYS A 29 -18.12 13.25 6.28
CA CYS A 29 -17.18 13.66 5.25
C CYS A 29 -17.74 13.28 3.86
N ASP A 30 -18.55 14.14 3.24
CA ASP A 30 -19.01 13.96 1.85
C ASP A 30 -17.92 14.39 0.85
N ILE A 31 -16.74 13.78 0.94
CA ILE A 31 -15.61 14.13 0.09
C ILE A 31 -15.31 12.96 -0.84
N LYS A 32 -15.41 13.21 -2.15
CA LYS A 32 -14.95 12.27 -3.17
C LYS A 32 -13.44 12.05 -3.01
N PRO A 33 -12.95 10.80 -3.04
CA PRO A 33 -11.52 10.54 -2.91
C PRO A 33 -10.75 11.19 -4.07
N LEU A 34 -9.65 11.87 -3.73
CA LEU A 34 -8.72 12.41 -4.73
C LEU A 34 -8.00 11.25 -5.42
N THR A 35 -7.70 11.37 -6.71
CA THR A 35 -6.95 10.34 -7.44
C THR A 35 -5.58 10.87 -7.85
N PHE A 36 -4.54 10.14 -7.50
CA PHE A 36 -3.15 10.42 -7.85
C PHE A 36 -2.54 9.25 -8.63
N LYS A 37 -1.50 9.53 -9.42
CA LYS A 37 -0.70 8.50 -10.09
C LYS A 37 0.62 8.31 -9.36
N GLY A 38 1.07 7.06 -9.28
CA GLY A 38 2.38 6.71 -8.77
C GLY A 38 3.06 5.71 -9.69
N ASP A 39 4.38 5.80 -9.77
CA ASP A 39 5.18 4.93 -10.61
C ASP A 39 5.80 3.81 -9.76
N VAL A 40 5.85 2.62 -10.33
CA VAL A 40 6.54 1.45 -9.80
C VAL A 40 7.58 1.01 -10.82
N LYS A 41 8.75 0.58 -10.35
CA LYS A 41 9.80 -0.01 -11.16
C LYS A 41 10.24 -1.36 -10.59
N ILE A 42 10.51 -2.32 -11.48
CA ILE A 42 11.19 -3.56 -11.15
C ILE A 42 12.60 -3.54 -11.73
N TYR A 43 13.59 -4.02 -10.98
CA TYR A 43 14.91 -4.33 -11.54
C TYR A 43 15.61 -5.51 -10.82
N PRO A 44 16.48 -6.27 -11.50
CA PRO A 44 16.78 -6.18 -12.93
C PRO A 44 15.54 -6.50 -13.76
N ASP A 45 15.33 -5.73 -14.81
CA ASP A 45 14.19 -5.89 -15.70
C ASP A 45 14.51 -7.03 -16.68
N LYS A 46 14.38 -8.26 -16.20
CA LYS A 46 14.72 -9.48 -16.93
C LYS A 46 13.58 -10.47 -16.84
N ASN A 47 13.30 -11.14 -17.95
CA ASN A 47 12.33 -12.22 -18.00
C ASN A 47 12.83 -13.51 -17.31
N GLU A 48 14.13 -13.65 -17.10
CA GLU A 48 14.76 -14.80 -16.47
C GLU A 48 15.74 -14.37 -15.38
N ILE A 49 15.65 -15.05 -14.23
CA ILE A 49 16.56 -14.90 -13.09
C ILE A 49 16.88 -16.28 -12.50
N SER A 50 17.88 -16.34 -11.63
CA SER A 50 18.26 -17.56 -10.92
C SER A 50 17.71 -17.57 -9.49
N ILE A 51 17.61 -18.75 -8.88
CA ILE A 51 17.41 -18.85 -7.43
C ILE A 51 18.46 -18.01 -6.69
N GLY A 52 18.03 -17.22 -5.71
CA GLY A 52 18.90 -16.36 -4.92
C GLY A 52 19.17 -14.98 -5.50
N ASP A 53 18.84 -14.72 -6.77
CA ASP A 53 18.88 -13.36 -7.33
C ASP A 53 17.87 -12.45 -6.62
N THR A 54 18.09 -11.14 -6.63
CA THR A 54 17.15 -10.19 -6.02
C THR A 54 16.43 -9.40 -7.11
N ILE A 55 15.10 -9.51 -7.13
CA ILE A 55 14.21 -8.60 -7.84
C ILE A 55 13.87 -7.46 -6.87
N TRP A 56 14.13 -6.22 -7.27
CA TRP A 56 13.78 -5.04 -6.52
C TRP A 56 12.48 -4.44 -7.01
N PHE A 57 11.48 -4.40 -6.15
CA PHE A 57 10.30 -3.55 -6.28
C PHE A 57 10.61 -2.18 -5.69
N VAL A 58 10.49 -1.13 -6.49
CA VAL A 58 10.75 0.25 -6.06
C VAL A 58 9.62 1.17 -6.47
N SER A 59 9.16 1.99 -5.52
CA SER A 59 8.22 3.06 -5.78
C SER A 59 8.57 4.26 -4.91
N ASP A 60 8.76 5.40 -5.57
CA ASP A 60 9.03 6.69 -4.95
C ASP A 60 7.94 7.66 -5.43
N ILE A 61 7.14 8.15 -4.50
CA ILE A 61 5.93 8.93 -4.77
C ILE A 61 6.06 10.27 -4.06
N PRO A 62 6.05 11.41 -4.76
CA PRO A 62 6.15 12.72 -4.10
C PRO A 62 5.05 12.94 -3.06
N VAL A 63 5.36 13.65 -1.97
CA VAL A 63 4.32 14.05 -0.99
C VAL A 63 3.40 15.14 -1.54
N THR A 64 3.84 15.90 -2.55
CA THR A 64 3.02 16.90 -3.25
C THR A 64 2.66 16.37 -4.63
N LEU A 65 1.36 16.17 -4.87
CA LEU A 65 0.85 15.42 -6.02
C LEU A 65 -0.14 16.25 -6.82
N ILE A 66 -0.24 15.96 -8.12
CA ILE A 66 -1.23 16.58 -9.00
C ILE A 66 -2.45 15.66 -9.08
N GLU A 67 -3.59 16.13 -8.61
CA GLU A 67 -4.86 15.40 -8.67
C GLU A 67 -5.34 15.28 -10.12
N GLN A 68 -5.73 14.07 -10.54
CA GLN A 68 -5.95 13.74 -11.95
C GLN A 68 -7.10 14.50 -12.62
N ASN A 69 -8.16 14.86 -11.89
CA ASN A 69 -9.36 15.46 -12.48
C ASN A 69 -9.30 17.00 -12.52
N SER A 70 -8.75 17.60 -11.46
CA SER A 70 -8.71 19.04 -11.23
C SER A 70 -7.38 19.67 -11.60
N ASN A 71 -6.32 18.87 -11.80
CA ASN A 71 -4.93 19.31 -11.97
C ASN A 71 -4.43 20.22 -10.84
N THR A 72 -5.02 20.08 -9.65
CA THR A 72 -4.59 20.85 -8.47
C THR A 72 -3.43 20.15 -7.79
N SER A 73 -2.48 20.95 -7.30
CA SER A 73 -1.38 20.47 -6.47
C SER A 73 -1.88 20.31 -5.03
N VAL A 74 -1.75 19.10 -4.49
CA VAL A 74 -2.19 18.74 -3.15
C VAL A 74 -1.01 18.15 -2.38
N ASN A 75 -0.73 18.72 -1.21
CA ASN A 75 0.24 18.16 -0.28
C ASN A 75 -0.44 17.09 0.58
N TYR A 76 0.07 15.87 0.48
CA TYR A 76 -0.42 14.68 1.15
C TYR A 76 0.59 14.12 2.17
N SER A 77 1.42 14.99 2.75
CA SER A 77 2.37 14.61 3.81
C SER A 77 1.68 14.06 5.06
N ASN A 78 2.43 13.29 5.85
CA ASN A 78 2.01 12.66 7.11
C ASN A 78 0.85 11.67 6.96
N ALA A 79 0.72 11.02 5.80
CA ALA A 79 -0.32 10.03 5.57
C ALA A 79 -0.10 8.77 6.40
N THR A 80 -1.13 8.34 7.13
CA THR A 80 -0.97 7.32 8.19
C THR A 80 -1.15 5.87 7.71
N ASN A 81 -1.75 5.68 6.53
CA ASN A 81 -2.13 4.36 6.00
C ASN A 81 -1.73 4.16 4.52
N PHE A 82 -0.59 4.72 4.11
CA PHE A 82 -0.03 4.51 2.77
C PHE A 82 0.53 3.09 2.64
N ILE A 83 -0.34 2.14 2.26
CA ILE A 83 -0.07 0.70 2.26
C ILE A 83 -0.38 0.10 0.89
N THR A 84 0.55 -0.70 0.38
CA THR A 84 0.34 -1.57 -0.79
C THR A 84 0.40 -3.03 -0.36
N SER A 85 -0.21 -3.90 -1.14
CA SER A 85 -0.04 -5.34 -1.01
C SER A 85 0.72 -5.88 -2.21
N ILE A 86 1.55 -6.90 -1.99
CA ILE A 86 2.26 -7.65 -3.04
C ILE A 86 1.90 -9.12 -2.88
N SER A 87 1.38 -9.72 -3.95
CA SER A 87 1.16 -11.16 -4.04
C SER A 87 2.08 -11.78 -5.08
N LEU A 88 2.46 -13.03 -4.83
CA LEU A 88 3.23 -13.85 -5.76
C LEU A 88 2.45 -15.12 -6.05
N GLU A 89 2.33 -15.43 -7.33
CA GLU A 89 1.63 -16.60 -7.84
C GLU A 89 2.61 -17.39 -8.72
N ARG A 90 2.59 -18.72 -8.59
CA ARG A 90 3.26 -19.63 -9.50
C ARG A 90 2.27 -20.04 -10.56
N MET A 91 2.69 -19.94 -11.81
CA MET A 91 1.95 -20.45 -12.95
C MET A 91 2.25 -21.93 -13.15
N THR A 92 1.22 -22.76 -13.16
CA THR A 92 1.31 -24.22 -13.32
C THR A 92 0.69 -24.73 -14.63
N GLY A 93 0.26 -23.82 -15.51
CA GLY A 93 -0.49 -24.11 -16.72
C GLY A 93 -1.99 -24.22 -16.43
N GLY A 94 -2.74 -23.21 -16.83
CA GLY A 94 -4.18 -23.12 -16.66
C GLY A 94 -4.98 -23.83 -17.76
N SER A 95 -6.28 -23.94 -17.54
CA SER A 95 -7.28 -24.39 -18.50
C SER A 95 -8.59 -23.60 -18.29
N VAL A 96 -9.63 -23.90 -19.08
CA VAL A 96 -10.96 -23.29 -18.89
C VAL A 96 -11.50 -23.54 -17.47
N ASN A 97 -11.15 -24.65 -16.84
CA ASN A 97 -11.66 -25.05 -15.53
C ASN A 97 -10.69 -24.79 -14.37
N SER A 98 -9.49 -24.26 -14.64
CA SER A 98 -8.48 -23.99 -13.61
C SER A 98 -7.64 -22.79 -13.99
N THR A 99 -7.46 -21.86 -13.06
CA THR A 99 -6.64 -20.66 -13.29
C THR A 99 -5.19 -21.01 -13.58
N GLY A 100 -4.71 -22.16 -13.10
CA GLY A 100 -3.29 -22.54 -13.16
C GLY A 100 -2.40 -21.60 -12.36
N LEU A 101 -2.94 -21.00 -11.28
CA LEU A 101 -2.25 -20.07 -10.41
C LEU A 101 -2.25 -20.61 -8.98
N ASP A 102 -1.06 -20.97 -8.50
CA ASP A 102 -0.84 -21.38 -7.13
C ASP A 102 -0.22 -20.23 -6.33
N PRO A 103 -0.75 -19.85 -5.16
CA PRO A 103 -0.13 -18.83 -4.34
C PRO A 103 1.29 -19.25 -3.91
N ALA A 104 2.25 -18.37 -4.12
CA ALA A 104 3.67 -18.70 -4.06
C ALA A 104 4.49 -17.81 -3.12
N ALA A 105 3.87 -16.98 -2.28
CA ALA A 105 4.59 -16.08 -1.37
C ALA A 105 5.62 -16.78 -0.46
N ASN A 106 5.37 -18.03 -0.07
CA ASN A 106 6.28 -18.87 0.73
C ASN A 106 7.51 -19.39 -0.06
N HIS A 107 7.53 -19.24 -1.38
CA HIS A 107 8.67 -19.57 -2.23
C HIS A 107 9.68 -18.42 -2.35
N PHE A 108 9.45 -17.31 -1.63
CA PHE A 108 10.30 -16.12 -1.71
C PHE A 108 10.70 -15.62 -0.33
N LYS A 109 11.91 -15.05 -0.26
CA LYS A 109 12.35 -14.22 0.87
C LYS A 109 12.19 -12.75 0.50
N TYR A 110 11.91 -11.92 1.50
CA TYR A 110 11.74 -10.49 1.33
C TYR A 110 12.78 -9.73 2.16
N VAL A 111 13.38 -8.71 1.57
CA VAL A 111 14.30 -7.78 2.23
C VAL A 111 13.74 -6.37 2.06
N VAL A 112 13.37 -5.71 3.16
CA VAL A 112 12.84 -4.34 3.11
C VAL A 112 14.01 -3.37 3.28
N ALA A 113 14.29 -2.57 2.25
CA ALA A 113 15.33 -1.55 2.28
C ALA A 113 14.77 -0.13 2.56
N SER A 114 13.51 0.12 2.21
CA SER A 114 12.75 1.33 2.54
C SER A 114 11.28 0.94 2.70
N GLY A 115 10.57 1.52 3.68
CA GLY A 115 9.24 1.10 4.09
C GLY A 115 9.25 0.12 5.27
N SER A 116 8.11 -0.55 5.50
CA SER A 116 7.99 -1.59 6.52
C SER A 116 7.05 -2.71 6.07
N TYR A 117 7.36 -3.94 6.50
CA TYR A 117 6.48 -5.09 6.33
C TYR A 117 5.37 -5.06 7.37
N ILE A 118 4.14 -5.35 6.94
CA ILE A 118 2.98 -5.53 7.81
C ILE A 118 2.64 -7.02 7.79
N ALA A 119 2.86 -7.68 8.93
CA ALA A 119 2.47 -9.06 9.08
C ALA A 119 0.94 -9.20 8.91
N PRO A 120 0.47 -10.17 8.12
CA PRO A 120 -0.95 -10.43 8.02
C PRO A 120 -1.51 -10.84 9.38
N ALA A 121 -2.74 -10.42 9.68
CA ALA A 121 -3.41 -10.80 10.93
C ALA A 121 -3.69 -12.32 11.00
N GLU A 122 -3.89 -12.95 9.84
CA GLU A 122 -4.16 -14.37 9.72
C GLU A 122 -2.98 -15.09 9.05
N PRO A 123 -2.50 -16.22 9.60
CA PRO A 123 -1.29 -16.91 9.11
C PRO A 123 -1.45 -17.51 7.71
N ASN A 124 -2.68 -17.64 7.21
CA ASN A 124 -2.99 -18.24 5.91
C ASN A 124 -3.10 -17.20 4.77
N ILE A 125 -2.92 -15.90 5.05
CA ILE A 125 -2.97 -14.88 4.00
C ILE A 125 -1.70 -14.97 3.16
N LYS A 126 -1.89 -15.25 1.87
CA LYS A 126 -0.84 -15.44 0.86
C LYS A 126 -0.40 -14.14 0.18
N THR A 127 -0.78 -13.01 0.77
CA THR A 127 -0.48 -11.66 0.31
C THR A 127 0.32 -10.94 1.39
N ASN A 128 1.41 -10.29 0.98
CA ASN A 128 2.24 -9.52 1.88
C ASN A 128 1.87 -8.04 1.81
N PHE A 129 1.77 -7.38 2.96
CA PHE A 129 1.43 -5.96 3.02
C PHE A 129 2.66 -5.15 3.39
N PHE A 130 2.80 -3.98 2.78
CA PHE A 130 3.94 -3.10 2.98
C PHE A 130 3.48 -1.66 3.11
N ARG A 131 4.00 -0.96 4.12
CA ARG A 131 3.78 0.48 4.32
C ARG A 131 4.96 1.25 3.75
N PHE A 132 4.66 2.34 3.04
CA PHE A 132 5.68 3.27 2.57
C PHE A 132 6.30 4.03 3.74
N SER A 133 7.59 4.33 3.65
CA SER A 133 8.26 5.27 4.56
C SER A 133 8.16 6.67 3.98
N GLU A 134 7.74 7.63 4.79
CA GLU A 134 7.77 9.04 4.40
C GLU A 134 9.15 9.65 4.65
N PHE A 135 9.60 10.41 3.66
CA PHE A 135 10.75 11.30 3.70
C PHE A 135 10.27 12.74 3.45
N SER A 136 11.16 13.72 3.52
CA SER A 136 10.80 15.15 3.43
C SER A 136 9.99 15.53 2.19
N ASP A 137 10.20 14.85 1.06
CA ASP A 137 9.64 15.18 -0.24
C ASP A 137 8.93 14.00 -0.92
N GLN A 138 9.02 12.79 -0.38
CA GLN A 138 8.43 11.59 -0.99
C GLN A 138 8.08 10.49 0.01
N TYR A 139 7.14 9.64 -0.37
CA TYR A 139 6.94 8.30 0.16
C TYR A 139 7.79 7.32 -0.65
N SER A 140 8.53 6.44 0.03
CA SER A 140 9.38 5.44 -0.61
C SER A 140 9.07 4.04 -0.10
N LEU A 141 9.05 3.10 -1.03
CA LEU A 141 8.99 1.67 -0.76
C LEU A 141 10.01 0.95 -1.63
N LYS A 142 10.92 0.21 -0.99
CA LYS A 142 11.95 -0.59 -1.68
C LYS A 142 12.04 -1.97 -1.06
N ILE A 143 11.67 -2.99 -1.82
CA ILE A 143 11.60 -4.37 -1.38
C ILE A 143 12.41 -5.24 -2.33
N GLY A 144 13.39 -5.97 -1.79
CA GLY A 144 14.07 -7.06 -2.48
C GLY A 144 13.27 -8.36 -2.32
N ILE A 145 13.00 -9.03 -3.43
CA ILE A 145 12.24 -10.28 -3.55
C ILE A 145 13.19 -11.33 -4.10
N ILE A 146 13.43 -12.38 -3.32
CA ILE A 146 14.48 -13.37 -3.58
C ILE A 146 13.82 -14.74 -3.74
N PRO A 147 13.81 -15.34 -4.94
CA PRO A 147 13.20 -16.64 -5.15
C PRO A 147 14.01 -17.76 -4.51
N GLY A 148 13.30 -18.71 -3.91
CA GLY A 148 13.84 -19.94 -3.32
C GLY A 148 13.52 -21.20 -4.12
N SER A 149 12.80 -21.11 -5.24
CA SER A 149 12.47 -22.25 -6.10
C SER A 149 12.30 -21.85 -7.56
N THR A 150 12.50 -22.81 -8.46
CA THR A 150 12.31 -22.64 -9.90
C THR A 150 10.83 -22.61 -10.31
N GLY A 151 10.53 -22.01 -11.46
CA GLY A 151 9.18 -21.93 -12.01
C GLY A 151 8.92 -20.65 -12.80
N ILE A 152 7.69 -20.49 -13.27
CA ILE A 152 7.21 -19.24 -13.88
C ILE A 152 6.31 -18.56 -12.85
N PHE A 153 6.60 -17.31 -12.54
CA PHE A 153 5.92 -16.58 -11.47
C PHE A 153 5.32 -15.27 -11.98
N ALA A 154 4.26 -14.84 -11.30
CA ALA A 154 3.60 -13.56 -11.44
C ALA A 154 3.67 -12.82 -10.10
N LEU A 155 4.19 -11.61 -10.13
CA LEU A 155 4.09 -10.63 -9.06
C LEU A 155 2.94 -9.69 -9.38
N ARG A 156 2.06 -9.48 -8.40
CA ARG A 156 1.01 -8.45 -8.47
C ARG A 156 1.14 -7.51 -7.30
N PHE A 157 0.75 -6.27 -7.51
CA PHE A 157 0.59 -5.32 -6.40
C PHE A 157 -0.75 -4.58 -6.45
N THR A 158 -1.17 -4.06 -5.29
CA THR A 158 -2.36 -3.21 -5.19
C THR A 158 -1.99 -1.73 -5.09
N SER A 159 -2.83 -0.90 -5.67
CA SER A 159 -2.82 0.54 -5.46
C SER A 159 -3.30 0.87 -4.04
N PRO A 160 -2.58 1.71 -3.27
CA PRO A 160 -3.05 2.20 -1.98
C PRO A 160 -4.36 2.96 -2.16
N SER A 161 -5.40 2.46 -1.50
CA SER A 161 -6.74 3.04 -1.49
C SER A 161 -7.03 3.66 -0.13
N THR A 162 -7.91 4.66 -0.10
CA THR A 162 -8.37 5.31 1.14
C THR A 162 -7.22 5.86 1.99
N VAL A 163 -6.15 6.33 1.36
CA VAL A 163 -5.03 6.96 2.07
C VAL A 163 -5.55 8.23 2.73
N ILE A 164 -5.33 8.41 4.02
CA ILE A 164 -5.84 9.55 4.82
C ILE A 164 -4.72 10.57 4.98
N SER A 165 -5.03 11.84 4.71
CA SER A 165 -4.08 12.95 4.94
C SER A 165 -3.83 13.14 6.43
N GLY A 166 -2.57 13.33 6.85
CA GLY A 166 -2.25 13.64 8.24
C GLY A 166 -2.74 15.01 8.72
N SER A 167 -3.14 15.90 7.79
CA SER A 167 -3.68 17.23 8.11
C SER A 167 -5.21 17.31 8.05
N ASN A 168 -5.88 16.30 7.51
CA ASN A 168 -7.33 16.30 7.32
C ASN A 168 -7.87 14.87 7.25
N ASP A 169 -8.47 14.40 8.35
CA ASP A 169 -9.00 13.04 8.48
C ASP A 169 -10.17 12.74 7.52
N CYS A 170 -10.83 13.78 6.97
CA CYS A 170 -11.88 13.62 5.96
C CYS A 170 -11.33 13.49 4.53
N ALA A 171 -10.08 13.91 4.28
CA ALA A 171 -9.48 13.82 2.96
C ALA A 171 -8.96 12.41 2.74
N SER A 172 -9.57 11.67 1.82
CA SER A 172 -9.09 10.36 1.38
C SER A 172 -8.57 10.41 -0.06
N ALA A 173 -7.60 9.55 -0.37
CA ALA A 173 -7.00 9.47 -1.69
C ALA A 173 -6.83 8.02 -2.19
N LEU A 174 -6.90 7.88 -3.52
CA LEU A 174 -6.54 6.68 -4.26
C LEU A 174 -5.25 6.95 -5.04
N TYR A 175 -4.26 6.08 -4.85
CA TYR A 175 -2.99 6.13 -5.57
C TYR A 175 -2.95 5.04 -6.61
N GLN A 176 -3.19 5.40 -7.87
CA GLN A 176 -3.07 4.49 -9.01
C GLN A 176 -1.60 4.25 -9.32
N LEU A 177 -1.06 3.20 -8.69
CA LEU A 177 0.28 2.71 -8.97
C LEU A 177 0.28 1.95 -10.30
N THR A 178 1.27 2.17 -11.14
CA THR A 178 1.48 1.46 -12.41
C THR A 178 2.97 1.25 -12.64
N PHE A 179 3.34 0.18 -13.36
CA PHE A 179 4.72 0.06 -13.82
C PHE A 179 5.11 1.17 -14.80
N LYS A 180 6.35 1.65 -14.69
CA LYS A 180 6.95 2.61 -15.64
C LYS A 180 8.38 2.21 -15.97
N GLY A 181 8.65 2.06 -17.26
CA GLY A 181 9.97 1.65 -17.74
C GLY A 181 10.40 0.28 -17.20
N THR A 182 9.45 -0.67 -17.20
CA THR A 182 9.64 -2.07 -16.81
C THR A 182 8.93 -2.92 -17.86
N ASP A 183 9.64 -3.87 -18.48
CA ASP A 183 9.02 -4.92 -19.28
C ASP A 183 8.35 -5.91 -18.33
N GLN A 184 7.03 -5.93 -18.38
CA GLN A 184 6.21 -6.73 -17.49
C GLN A 184 6.16 -8.22 -17.89
N HIS A 185 6.68 -8.56 -19.07
CA HIS A 185 6.68 -9.92 -19.64
C HIS A 185 5.29 -10.58 -19.61
N ILE A 186 4.24 -9.79 -19.88
CA ILE A 186 2.83 -10.20 -19.79
C ILE A 186 2.51 -11.44 -20.65
N TYR A 187 3.28 -11.64 -21.73
CA TYR A 187 3.18 -12.84 -22.57
C TYR A 187 3.36 -14.15 -21.77
N LEU A 188 4.17 -14.17 -20.71
CA LEU A 188 4.32 -15.35 -19.85
C LEU A 188 2.99 -15.71 -19.18
N TYR A 189 2.26 -14.70 -18.70
CA TYR A 189 0.96 -14.89 -18.07
C TYR A 189 -0.07 -15.43 -19.06
N GLN A 190 -0.16 -14.83 -20.24
CA GLN A 190 -1.09 -15.25 -21.29
C GLN A 190 -0.80 -16.67 -21.78
N ASN A 191 0.48 -17.02 -21.99
CA ASN A 191 0.89 -18.35 -22.43
C ASN A 191 0.58 -19.44 -21.40
N ASN A 192 0.59 -19.10 -20.11
CA ASN A 192 0.26 -20.03 -19.03
C ASN A 192 -1.24 -20.01 -18.65
N ARG A 193 -2.04 -19.11 -19.23
CA ARG A 193 -3.48 -19.00 -18.99
C ARG A 193 -4.23 -18.85 -20.32
N PRO A 194 -4.25 -19.90 -21.16
CA PRO A 194 -4.84 -19.82 -22.49
C PRO A 194 -6.33 -19.46 -22.41
N GLY A 195 -6.73 -18.43 -23.17
CA GLY A 195 -8.10 -17.91 -23.19
C GLY A 195 -8.41 -16.86 -22.11
N TYR A 196 -7.50 -16.58 -21.18
CA TYR A 196 -7.66 -15.48 -20.23
C TYR A 196 -7.22 -14.16 -20.86
N ILE A 197 -8.10 -13.15 -20.80
CA ILE A 197 -7.81 -11.79 -21.24
C ILE A 197 -7.48 -10.95 -20.00
N ILE A 198 -6.32 -10.31 -20.01
CA ILE A 198 -5.90 -9.40 -18.94
C ILE A 198 -6.54 -8.04 -19.22
N GLU A 199 -7.28 -7.50 -18.25
CA GLU A 199 -8.07 -6.28 -18.43
C GLU A 199 -7.69 -5.17 -17.44
N GLY A 200 -7.90 -3.92 -17.87
CA GLY A 200 -7.86 -2.74 -17.00
C GLY A 200 -6.56 -2.61 -16.18
N SER A 201 -6.70 -2.40 -14.87
CA SER A 201 -5.59 -2.20 -13.95
C SER A 201 -4.75 -3.45 -13.71
N GLU A 202 -5.23 -4.65 -14.09
CA GLU A 202 -4.46 -5.88 -13.96
C GLU A 202 -3.19 -5.79 -14.81
N ALA A 203 -3.32 -5.29 -16.04
CA ALA A 203 -2.20 -5.14 -16.95
C ALA A 203 -1.16 -4.14 -16.43
N GLY A 204 -1.53 -3.14 -15.61
CA GLY A 204 -0.58 -2.14 -15.07
C GLY A 204 0.18 -2.62 -13.83
N ASN A 205 -0.27 -3.69 -13.18
CA ASN A 205 0.20 -4.10 -11.86
C ASN A 205 0.78 -5.52 -11.83
N LEU A 206 0.88 -6.17 -12.99
CA LEU A 206 1.34 -7.55 -13.13
C LEU A 206 2.76 -7.59 -13.72
N TYR A 207 3.69 -8.26 -13.05
CA TYR A 207 5.04 -8.50 -13.56
C TYR A 207 5.33 -10.00 -13.56
N CYS A 208 5.77 -10.54 -14.70
CA CYS A 208 6.04 -11.96 -14.85
C CYS A 208 7.53 -12.23 -15.09
N PHE A 209 8.00 -13.37 -14.59
CA PHE A 209 9.40 -13.80 -14.75
C PHE A 209 9.53 -15.31 -14.58
N VAL A 210 10.65 -15.85 -15.08
CA VAL A 210 11.06 -17.25 -14.94
C VAL A 210 12.22 -17.33 -13.96
N VAL A 211 12.15 -18.27 -13.03
CA VAL A 211 13.25 -18.62 -12.13
C VAL A 211 13.84 -19.96 -12.58
N LYS A 212 15.14 -19.96 -12.88
CA LYS A 212 15.93 -21.14 -13.24
C LYS A 212 16.80 -21.64 -12.08
#